data_AF-A0A915B1F5-F1
#
_entry.id   AF-A0A915B1F5-F1
#
_cell.length_a   1.000
_cell.length_b   1.000
_cell.length_c   1.000
_cell.angle_alpha   90.00
_cell.angle_beta   90.00
_cell.angle_gamma   90.00
#
_symmetry.space_group_name_H-M   'P 1'
#
loop_
_entity.id
_entity.type
_entity.pdbx_description
1 polymer ?
#
loop_
_entity_poly.entity_id
_entity_poly.type
_entity_poly.pdbx_seq_one_letter_code
_entity_poly.pdbx_strand_id
1 'polypeptide(L)'
;MANMRSGYQVPCNNECPCGSRATDRPQSVLISDLDCTKIAAAVSQFINSDFLLIEPSRDPGRYLCGYIYFISLSHDTKRSLFVHVPDFDSEVTEELVIKALKLIIIECIRQLRTK
;
A
#
# COMPACT_ATOMS: atom_id res chain seq x y z
N MET A 1 16.24 26.09 -1.47
CA MET A 1 17.08 24.88 -1.52
C MET A 1 16.98 24.18 -0.18
N ALA A 2 16.21 23.10 -0.09
CA ALA A 2 16.03 22.37 1.17
C ALA A 2 17.18 21.37 1.32
N ASN A 3 18.02 21.64 2.31
CA ASN A 3 19.21 20.88 2.64
C ASN A 3 18.77 19.62 3.41
N MET A 4 18.94 18.43 2.82
CA MET A 4 18.54 17.15 3.42
C MET A 4 19.66 16.67 4.36
N ARG A 5 19.47 16.88 5.68
CA ARG A 5 20.41 16.42 6.70
C ARG A 5 20.33 14.89 6.86
N SER A 6 21.49 14.26 6.74
CA SER A 6 21.80 12.88 7.14
C SER A 6 21.21 12.57 8.52
N GLY A 7 20.24 11.64 8.59
CA GLY A 7 19.64 11.25 9.87
C GLY A 7 18.34 10.45 9.84
N TYR A 8 17.91 9.88 8.71
CA TYR A 8 16.74 8.99 8.72
C TYR A 8 17.14 7.60 9.22
N GLN A 9 16.94 7.38 10.52
CA GLN A 9 17.05 6.06 11.14
C GLN A 9 15.83 5.24 10.72
N VAL A 10 16.06 4.26 9.84
CA VAL A 10 15.19 3.09 9.66
C VAL A 10 14.99 2.47 11.05
N PRO A 11 13.80 1.98 11.45
CA PRO A 11 13.74 1.09 12.61
C PRO A 11 14.72 -0.05 12.36
N CYS A 12 15.76 -0.19 13.21
CA CYS A 12 16.72 -1.27 13.05
C CYS A 12 15.93 -2.60 12.98
N ASN A 13 16.21 -3.42 11.97
CA ASN A 13 15.60 -4.75 11.76
C ASN A 13 14.08 -4.79 11.46
N ASN A 14 13.47 -3.73 10.92
CA ASN A 14 12.01 -3.68 10.67
C ASN A 14 11.16 -3.84 11.95
N GLU A 15 11.71 -3.54 13.13
CA GLU A 15 10.97 -3.67 14.39
C GLU A 15 10.00 -2.50 14.59
N CYS A 16 8.80 -2.79 15.08
CA CYS A 16 7.82 -1.75 15.43
C CYS A 16 8.37 -0.88 16.58
N PRO A 17 8.40 0.46 16.46
CA PRO A 17 8.73 1.35 17.57
C PRO A 17 7.59 1.47 18.59
N CYS A 18 6.48 0.75 18.41
CA CYS A 18 5.42 0.62 19.40
C CYS A 18 5.95 -0.16 20.62
N GLY A 19 6.35 0.60 21.65
CA GLY A 19 7.17 0.18 22.77
C GLY A 19 6.79 -1.12 23.47
N SER A 20 7.81 -1.96 23.69
CA SER A 20 8.08 -2.74 24.90
C SER A 20 6.88 -3.21 25.74
N ARG A 21 5.96 -4.00 25.13
CA ARG A 21 5.20 -5.09 25.79
C ARG A 21 4.88 -6.24 24.84
N ALA A 22 5.79 -6.56 23.91
CA ALA A 22 5.67 -7.74 23.05
C ALA A 22 6.49 -8.90 23.65
N THR A 23 5.99 -9.53 24.72
CA THR A 23 6.62 -10.74 25.27
C THR A 23 6.30 -12.01 24.47
N ASP A 24 5.52 -11.92 23.40
CA ASP A 24 5.38 -12.97 22.40
C ASP A 24 5.62 -12.36 21.03
N ARG A 25 6.56 -12.96 20.28
CA ARG A 25 7.13 -12.41 19.05
C ARG A 25 6.05 -11.75 18.16
N PRO A 26 6.12 -10.43 17.90
CA PRO A 26 5.17 -9.80 17.02
C PRO A 26 5.37 -10.40 15.62
N GLN A 27 4.29 -10.70 14.91
CA GLN A 27 4.35 -11.26 13.55
C GLN A 27 5.35 -10.46 12.71
N SER A 28 6.43 -11.09 12.27
CA SER A 28 7.49 -10.43 11.49
C SER A 28 7.01 -9.99 10.10
N VAL A 29 5.82 -10.44 9.70
CA VAL A 29 5.14 -10.09 8.45
C VAL A 29 3.65 -9.96 8.72
N LEU A 30 3.09 -8.80 8.37
CA LEU A 30 1.65 -8.56 8.38
C LEU A 30 1.13 -8.58 6.93
N ILE A 31 -0.11 -9.05 6.74
CA ILE A 31 -0.74 -9.20 5.43
C ILE A 31 -2.10 -8.49 5.47
N SER A 32 -2.43 -7.75 4.41
CA SER A 32 -3.77 -7.17 4.27
C SER A 32 -4.80 -8.27 4.01
N ASP A 33 -5.95 -8.19 4.67
CA ASP A 33 -7.08 -9.09 4.40
C ASP A 33 -7.91 -8.65 3.18
N LEU A 34 -7.52 -7.56 2.51
CA LEU A 34 -8.07 -7.14 1.23
C LEU A 34 -7.47 -8.00 0.11
N ASP A 35 -8.34 -8.58 -0.70
CA ASP A 35 -7.95 -9.40 -1.85
C ASP A 35 -7.45 -8.49 -2.97
N CYS A 36 -6.16 -8.18 -2.91
CA CYS A 36 -5.47 -7.31 -3.86
C CYS A 36 -5.49 -7.86 -5.28
N THR A 37 -5.55 -9.19 -5.45
CA THR A 37 -5.66 -9.84 -6.76
C THR A 37 -7.03 -9.53 -7.38
N LYS A 38 -8.11 -9.67 -6.62
CA LYS A 38 -9.46 -9.28 -7.09
C LYS A 38 -9.57 -7.79 -7.35
N ILE A 39 -8.98 -6.95 -6.49
CA ILE A 39 -8.94 -5.50 -6.70
C ILE A 39 -8.26 -5.17 -8.03
N ALA A 40 -7.02 -5.63 -8.21
CA ALA A 40 -6.25 -5.36 -9.42
C ALA A 40 -6.97 -5.85 -10.67
N ALA A 41 -7.51 -7.08 -10.66
CA ALA A 41 -8.27 -7.62 -11.79
C ALA A 41 -9.49 -6.76 -12.17
N ALA A 42 -10.29 -6.35 -11.18
CA ALA A 42 -11.47 -5.54 -11.41
C ALA A 42 -11.13 -4.14 -11.95
N VAL A 43 -10.08 -3.50 -11.41
CA VAL A 43 -9.67 -2.16 -11.85
C VAL A 43 -9.01 -2.21 -13.23
N SER A 44 -8.13 -3.19 -13.49
CA SER A 44 -7.54 -3.40 -14.82
C SER A 44 -8.60 -3.59 -15.89
N GLN A 45 -9.63 -4.40 -15.61
CA GLN A 45 -10.75 -4.61 -16.53
C GLN A 45 -11.53 -3.31 -16.82
N PHE A 46 -11.73 -2.46 -15.80
CA PHE A 46 -12.48 -1.22 -15.98
C PHE A 46 -11.67 -0.11 -16.66
N ILE A 47 -10.38 0.01 -16.32
CA ILE A 47 -9.50 1.03 -16.89
C ILE A 47 -9.18 0.71 -18.35
N ASN A 48 -8.91 -0.58 -18.66
CA ASN A 48 -8.63 -1.08 -20.00
C ASN A 48 -7.64 -0.17 -20.77
N SER A 49 -6.45 0.04 -20.19
CA SER A 49 -5.38 0.88 -20.73
C SER A 49 -4.11 0.06 -20.92
N ASP A 50 -3.45 0.24 -22.05
CA ASP A 50 -2.15 -0.40 -22.34
C ASP A 50 -0.97 0.30 -21.62
N PHE A 51 -1.21 1.50 -21.07
CA PHE A 51 -0.18 2.34 -20.47
C PHE A 51 -0.12 2.23 -18.94
N LEU A 52 -1.19 1.75 -18.30
CA LEU A 52 -1.27 1.61 -16.85
C LEU A 52 -1.53 0.17 -16.44
N LEU A 53 -0.45 -0.51 -16.03
CA LEU A 53 -0.51 -1.84 -15.44
C LEU A 53 -0.89 -1.75 -13.96
N ILE A 54 -1.88 -2.55 -13.54
CA ILE A 54 -2.31 -2.65 -12.13
C ILE A 54 -2.11 -4.08 -11.68
N GLU A 55 -1.22 -4.27 -10.70
CA GLU A 55 -0.84 -5.59 -10.19
C GLU A 55 -0.63 -5.58 -8.67
N PRO A 56 -0.88 -6.72 -7.99
CA PRO A 56 -0.57 -6.83 -6.57
C PRO A 56 0.94 -6.87 -6.34
N SER A 57 1.46 -5.96 -5.51
CA SER A 57 2.85 -6.00 -5.06
C SER A 57 3.03 -6.86 -3.80
N ARG A 58 4.17 -7.54 -3.71
CA ARG A 58 4.63 -8.29 -2.51
C ARG A 58 5.72 -7.57 -1.72
N ASP A 59 6.24 -6.45 -2.22
CA ASP A 59 7.27 -5.64 -1.55
C ASP A 59 6.80 -4.18 -1.42
N PRO A 60 6.40 -3.73 -0.22
CA PRO A 60 6.06 -2.32 0.03
C PRO A 60 7.28 -1.41 0.18
N GLY A 61 8.50 -1.97 0.14
CA GLY A 61 9.76 -1.28 0.36
C GLY A 61 10.20 -1.26 1.83
N ARG A 62 11.43 -0.77 2.06
CA ARG A 62 12.08 -0.71 3.39
C ARG A 62 12.22 0.70 3.96
N TYR A 63 11.62 1.69 3.29
CA TYR A 63 11.62 3.09 3.67
C TYR A 63 10.28 3.47 4.33
N LEU A 64 9.95 4.77 4.37
CA LEU A 64 8.72 5.31 4.97
C LEU A 64 7.44 4.62 4.47
N CYS A 65 7.37 4.25 3.19
CA CYS A 65 6.21 3.56 2.61
C CYS A 65 5.91 2.23 3.31
N GLY A 66 6.91 1.36 3.39
CA GLY A 66 6.79 0.06 4.07
C GLY A 66 6.52 0.23 5.56
N TYR A 67 7.14 1.22 6.20
CA TYR A 67 6.90 1.52 7.61
C TYR A 67 5.45 1.96 7.88
N ILE A 68 4.94 2.94 7.14
CA ILE A 68 3.56 3.44 7.32
C ILE A 68 2.55 2.33 7.03
N TYR A 69 2.80 1.51 6.01
CA TYR A 69 1.94 0.37 5.69
C TYR A 69 1.95 -0.68 6.82
N PHE A 70 3.12 -1.04 7.34
CA PHE A 70 3.25 -1.96 8.46
C PHE A 70 2.50 -1.45 9.71
N ILE A 71 2.67 -0.19 10.08
CA ILE A 71 1.94 0.42 11.20
C ILE A 71 0.43 0.36 10.96
N SER A 72 -0.04 0.71 9.76
CA SER A 72 -1.47 0.63 9.41
C SER A 72 -2.01 -0.80 9.55
N LEU A 73 -1.30 -1.80 9.03
CA LEU A 73 -1.66 -3.21 9.18
C LEU A 73 -1.70 -3.66 10.64
N SER A 74 -0.77 -3.15 11.48
CA SER A 74 -0.75 -3.48 12.91
C SER A 74 -1.98 -2.97 13.67
N HIS A 75 -2.64 -1.93 13.13
CA HIS A 75 -3.90 -1.42 13.67
C HIS A 75 -5.12 -2.19 13.15
N ASP A 76 -5.21 -2.42 11.83
CA ASP A 76 -6.33 -3.18 11.24
C ASP A 76 -5.95 -3.75 9.86
N THR A 77 -5.75 -5.07 9.78
CA THR A 77 -5.44 -5.78 8.54
C THR A 77 -6.61 -5.79 7.55
N LYS A 78 -7.85 -5.62 8.01
CA LYS A 78 -9.05 -5.65 7.16
C LYS A 78 -9.28 -4.36 6.39
N ARG A 79 -8.72 -3.25 6.89
CA ARG A 79 -8.99 -1.90 6.37
C ARG A 79 -7.74 -1.17 5.89
N SER A 80 -6.60 -1.87 5.82
CA SER A 80 -5.32 -1.29 5.42
C SER A 80 -4.89 -1.80 4.06
N LEU A 81 -4.62 -0.87 3.14
CA LEU A 81 -4.05 -1.11 1.81
C LEU A 81 -2.98 -0.06 1.54
N PHE A 82 -1.91 -0.45 0.86
CA PHE A 82 -0.90 0.45 0.34
C PHE A 82 -0.81 0.32 -1.18
N VAL A 83 -0.72 1.44 -1.88
CA VAL A 83 -0.67 1.49 -3.35
C VAL A 83 0.56 2.29 -3.77
N HIS A 84 1.46 1.68 -4.53
CA HIS A 84 2.50 2.40 -5.26
C HIS A 84 1.90 2.99 -6.53
N VAL A 85 2.21 4.26 -6.79
CA VAL A 85 1.73 5.01 -7.95
C VAL A 85 2.95 5.34 -8.81
N PRO A 86 2.92 5.09 -10.14
CA PRO A 86 4.01 5.46 -11.03
C PRO A 86 4.13 6.98 -11.15
N ASP A 87 5.28 7.43 -11.68
CA ASP A 87 5.44 8.82 -12.10
C ASP A 87 4.48 9.15 -13.26
N PHE A 88 4.13 10.42 -13.38
CA PHE A 88 3.21 10.90 -14.42
C PHE A 88 3.96 11.33 -15.68
N ASP A 89 3.39 11.03 -16.83
CA ASP A 89 3.87 11.48 -18.14
C ASP A 89 2.71 11.71 -19.13
N SER A 90 3.01 11.77 -20.42
CA SER A 90 2.01 12.00 -21.47
C SER A 90 1.04 10.83 -21.65
N GLU A 91 1.40 9.62 -21.27
CA GLU A 91 0.60 8.40 -21.42
C GLU A 91 -0.05 8.00 -20.09
N VAL A 92 0.70 8.13 -18.99
CA VAL A 92 0.24 7.90 -17.61
C VAL A 92 -0.13 9.25 -16.99
N THR A 93 -1.30 9.77 -17.36
CA THR A 93 -1.75 11.06 -16.85
C THR A 93 -2.25 10.99 -15.41
N GLU A 94 -2.25 12.14 -14.73
CA GLU A 94 -2.83 12.27 -13.38
C GLU A 94 -4.30 11.84 -13.35
N GLU A 95 -5.09 12.19 -14.37
CA GLU A 95 -6.50 11.80 -14.46
C GLU A 95 -6.68 10.29 -14.55
N LEU A 96 -5.82 9.60 -15.31
CA LEU A 96 -5.85 8.15 -15.46
C LEU A 96 -5.56 7.49 -14.10
N VAL A 97 -4.53 7.94 -13.40
CA VAL A 97 -4.15 7.42 -12.08
C VAL A 97 -5.24 7.71 -11.04
N ILE A 98 -5.77 8.93 -11.00
CA ILE A 98 -6.86 9.31 -10.08
C ILE A 98 -8.09 8.43 -10.32
N LYS A 99 -8.43 8.15 -11.59
CA LYS A 99 -9.53 7.25 -11.94
C LYS A 99 -9.28 5.83 -11.41
N ALA A 100 -8.07 5.31 -11.59
CA ALA A 100 -7.69 3.99 -11.06
C ALA A 100 -7.79 3.94 -9.53
N LEU A 101 -7.24 4.94 -8.83
CA LEU A 101 -7.29 5.02 -7.36
C LEU A 101 -8.73 5.08 -6.82
N LYS A 102 -9.63 5.84 -7.46
CA LYS A 102 -11.05 5.87 -7.09
C LYS A 102 -11.69 4.49 -7.18
N LEU A 103 -11.39 3.73 -8.23
CA LEU A 103 -11.90 2.37 -8.41
C LEU A 103 -11.33 1.40 -7.38
N ILE A 104 -10.03 1.52 -7.05
CA ILE A 104 -9.40 0.74 -5.97
C ILE A 104 -10.14 0.97 -4.65
N ILE A 105 -10.44 2.22 -4.29
CA ILE A 105 -11.17 2.55 -3.05
C ILE A 105 -12.58 1.94 -3.07
N ILE A 106 -13.30 2.05 -4.19
CA ILE A 106 -14.65 1.46 -4.34
C ILE A 106 -14.60 -0.05 -4.12
N GLU A 107 -13.63 -0.73 -4.72
CA GLU A 107 -13.48 -2.18 -4.61
C GLU A 107 -13.08 -2.62 -3.20
N CYS A 108 -12.25 -1.83 -2.50
CA CYS A 108 -11.98 -2.04 -1.07
C CYS A 108 -13.27 -1.97 -0.24
N ILE A 109 -14.08 -0.93 -0.45
CA ILE A 109 -15.36 -0.75 0.25
C ILE A 109 -16.31 -1.92 -0.07
N ARG A 110 -16.33 -2.40 -1.32
CA ARG A 110 -17.14 -3.56 -1.71
C ARG A 110 -16.75 -4.80 -0.90
N GLN A 111 -15.45 -5.09 -0.79
CA GLN A 111 -14.97 -6.23 0.00
C GLN A 111 -15.32 -6.08 1.50
N LEU A 112 -15.26 -4.87 2.05
CA LEU A 112 -15.64 -4.60 3.44
C LEU A 112 -17.12 -4.83 3.73
N ARG A 113 -18.00 -4.67 2.73
CA ARG A 113 -19.45 -4.92 2.86
C ARG A 113 -19.84 -6.39 2.71
N THR A 114 -18.93 -7.23 2.22
CA THR A 114 -19.21 -8.65 1.92
C THR A 114 -18.69 -9.60 3.01
N LYS A 115 -18.12 -9.04 4.09
CA LYS A 115 -17.63 -9.77 5.28
C LYS A 115 -18.49 -9.42 6.48
#